data_AF-A0A194Q7M6-F1
#
_entry.id   AF-A0A194Q7M6-F1
#
_cell.length_a   1.000
_cell.length_b   1.000
_cell.length_c   1.000
_cell.angle_alpha   90.00
_cell.angle_beta   90.00
_cell.angle_gamma   90.00
#
_symmetry.space_group_name_H-M   'P 1'
#
loop_
_entity.id
_entity.type
_entity.pdbx_description
1 polymer ?
#
loop_
_entity_poly.entity_id
_entity_poly.type
_entity_poly.pdbx_seq_one_letter_code
_entity_poly.pdbx_strand_id
1 'polypeptide(L)'
;MVEEDEYACVNRSQLKIKDNSGIKKKKKKKSSKETEKAIEDEVKEQIKHHKSNNEKTKAELAFLKMQDKMKKQRIQQKAEMTHKQRVEKFNQHLDSLTEHFDIPKVSWTK
;
A
#
# COMPACT_ATOMS: atom_id res chain seq x y z
N MET A 1 16.45 18.91 -17.39
CA MET A 1 15.23 18.49 -16.67
C MET A 1 15.67 18.18 -15.26
N VAL A 2 15.28 19.02 -14.30
CA VAL A 2 15.58 18.80 -12.88
C VAL A 2 14.58 17.74 -12.42
N GLU A 3 15.07 16.54 -12.10
CA GLU A 3 14.23 15.54 -11.48
C GLU A 3 13.82 16.05 -10.10
N GLU A 4 12.52 16.25 -9.90
CA GLU A 4 11.96 16.49 -8.58
C GLU A 4 12.21 15.24 -7.74
N ASP A 5 13.25 15.31 -6.90
CA ASP A 5 13.60 14.28 -5.91
C ASP A 5 12.36 14.03 -5.06
N GLU A 6 11.71 12.89 -5.30
CA GLU A 6 10.47 12.43 -4.67
C GLU A 6 10.59 12.37 -3.13
N TYR A 7 11.83 12.40 -2.61
CA TYR A 7 12.20 12.39 -1.21
C TYR A 7 12.73 13.74 -0.70
N ALA A 8 12.54 14.82 -1.45
CA ALA A 8 12.86 16.18 -0.99
C ALA A 8 11.97 16.61 0.19
N CYS A 9 10.75 16.08 0.27
CA CYS A 9 9.80 16.41 1.34
C CYS A 9 10.09 15.71 2.68
N VAL A 10 10.97 14.71 2.70
CA VAL A 10 11.21 13.92 3.90
C VAL A 10 12.25 14.60 4.78
N ASN A 11 11.93 14.73 6.08
CA ASN A 11 12.81 15.37 7.04
C ASN A 11 14.06 14.50 7.25
N ARG A 12 15.19 14.91 6.66
CA ARG A 12 16.48 14.19 6.69
C ARG A 12 17.19 14.22 8.05
N SER A 13 16.57 14.79 9.07
CA SER A 13 17.15 14.87 10.40
C SER A 13 17.11 13.52 11.12
N GLN A 14 18.20 13.20 11.82
CA GLN A 14 18.28 12.00 12.65
C GLN A 14 17.22 12.07 13.75
N LEU A 15 16.35 11.06 13.82
CA LEU A 15 15.28 10.97 14.81
C LEU A 15 15.87 10.95 16.22
N LYS A 16 15.70 12.05 16.96
CA LYS A 16 16.10 12.14 18.37
C LYS A 16 15.09 11.35 19.21
N ILE A 17 15.36 10.06 19.39
CA ILE A 17 14.61 9.21 20.32
C ILE A 17 14.87 9.75 21.73
N LYS A 18 13.81 10.14 22.42
CA LYS A 18 13.88 10.54 23.80
C LYS A 18 14.12 9.29 24.64
N ASP A 19 15.29 9.25 25.28
CA ASP A 19 15.70 8.38 26.38
C ASP A 19 16.33 7.01 26.02
N ASN A 20 17.61 7.05 25.64
CA ASN A 20 18.57 5.96 25.91
C ASN A 20 19.44 6.24 27.16
N SER A 21 19.14 7.28 27.95
CA SER A 21 19.76 7.49 29.26
C SER A 21 18.92 6.81 30.34
N GLY A 22 19.54 5.90 31.10
CA GLY A 22 18.92 5.04 32.10
C GLY A 22 17.72 5.62 32.86
N ILE A 23 16.72 4.76 33.06
CA ILE A 23 15.43 5.03 33.71
C ILE A 23 15.64 5.77 35.05
N LYS A 24 15.52 7.10 35.01
CA LYS A 24 15.21 7.90 36.19
C LYS A 24 13.73 8.22 36.14
N LYS A 25 12.95 7.57 37.02
CA LYS A 25 11.52 7.84 37.21
C LYS A 25 11.31 9.32 37.58
N LYS A 26 11.05 10.15 36.56
CA LYS A 26 10.66 11.55 36.73
C LYS A 26 9.13 11.60 36.77
N LYS A 27 8.57 12.09 37.88
CA LYS A 27 7.12 12.32 38.09
C LYS A 27 6.51 13.01 36.85
N LYS A 28 5.53 12.36 36.21
CA LYS A 28 4.80 12.88 35.05
C LYS A 28 4.05 14.15 35.49
N LYS A 29 4.48 15.31 34.98
CA LYS A 29 3.81 16.60 35.14
C LYS A 29 2.41 16.52 34.50
N LYS A 30 1.42 17.09 35.20
CA LYS A 30 -0.01 17.13 34.86
C LYS A 30 -0.33 17.77 33.48
N SER A 31 0.62 18.54 32.92
CA SER A 31 0.45 19.31 31.67
C SER A 31 0.48 18.50 30.38
N SER A 32 1.00 17.26 30.37
CA SER A 32 0.99 16.43 29.13
C SER A 32 -0.35 15.74 28.88
N LYS A 33 -1.20 15.65 29.91
CA LYS A 33 -2.48 14.93 29.84
C LYS A 33 -3.61 15.82 29.29
N GLU A 34 -3.48 17.13 29.40
CA GLU A 34 -4.42 18.10 28.83
C GLU A 34 -4.17 18.30 27.33
N THR A 35 -2.90 18.30 26.89
CA THR A 35 -2.56 18.33 25.46
C THR A 35 -2.94 17.05 24.72
N GLU A 36 -2.74 15.87 25.33
CA GLU A 36 -3.18 14.59 24.74
C GLU A 36 -4.71 14.53 24.57
N LYS A 37 -5.47 15.05 25.54
CA LYS A 37 -6.94 15.11 25.48
C LYS A 37 -7.45 16.10 24.44
N ALA A 38 -6.84 17.29 24.35
CA ALA A 38 -7.20 18.28 23.34
C ALA A 38 -6.98 17.73 21.91
N ILE A 39 -5.88 17.00 21.69
CA ILE A 39 -5.60 16.34 20.40
C ILE A 39 -6.60 15.21 20.13
N GLU A 40 -6.95 14.39 21.13
CA GLU A 40 -7.97 13.34 20.96
C GLU A 40 -9.36 13.90 20.63
N ASP A 41 -9.75 15.00 21.25
CA ASP A 41 -11.06 15.62 21.04
C ASP A 41 -11.13 16.33 19.68
N GLU A 42 -10.04 16.98 19.25
CA GLU A 42 -9.92 17.56 17.90
C GLU A 42 -9.93 16.49 16.80
N VAL A 43 -9.24 15.37 17.01
CA VAL A 43 -9.27 14.22 16.09
C VAL A 43 -10.67 13.60 16.03
N LYS A 44 -11.38 13.50 17.17
CA LYS A 44 -12.77 12.99 17.19
C LYS A 44 -13.75 13.92 16.49
N GLU A 45 -13.60 15.23 16.64
CA GLU A 45 -14.43 16.22 15.94
C GLU A 45 -14.19 16.19 14.43
N GLN A 46 -12.92 16.12 13.99
CA GLN A 46 -12.57 15.98 12.57
C GLN A 46 -13.11 14.66 11.98
N ILE A 47 -13.05 13.55 12.71
CA ILE A 47 -13.62 12.26 12.28
C ILE A 47 -15.16 12.33 12.19
N LYS A 48 -15.84 13.03 13.11
CA LYS A 48 -17.30 13.23 13.06
C LYS A 48 -17.71 14.09 11.87
N HIS A 49 -17.01 15.21 11.63
CA HIS A 49 -17.27 16.09 10.50
C HIS A 49 -17.00 15.43 9.13
N HIS A 50 -16.07 14.47 9.07
CA HIS A 50 -15.81 13.71 7.86
C HIS A 50 -16.80 12.55 7.63
N LYS A 51 -17.42 12.03 8.70
CA LYS A 51 -18.48 11.01 8.64
C LYS A 51 -19.82 11.57 8.16
N SER A 52 -20.16 12.82 8.50
CA SER A 52 -21.44 13.43 8.10
C SER A 52 -21.54 13.74 6.61
N ASN A 53 -20.41 13.80 5.89
CA ASN A 53 -20.37 14.09 4.45
C ASN A 53 -20.16 12.84 3.57
N ASN A 54 -19.94 11.67 4.15
CA ASN A 54 -19.54 10.46 3.41
C ASN A 54 -20.35 9.23 3.85
N GLU A 55 -21.67 9.35 3.93
CA GLU A 55 -22.53 8.17 4.00
C GLU A 55 -22.49 7.47 2.64
N LYS A 56 -21.51 6.59 2.47
CA LYS A 56 -21.35 5.77 1.27
C LYS A 56 -22.67 5.07 0.96
N THR A 57 -23.06 5.11 -0.30
CA THR A 57 -24.29 4.45 -0.75
C THR A 57 -24.23 2.95 -0.48
N LYS A 58 -25.38 2.27 -0.37
CA LYS A 58 -25.41 0.79 -0.19
C LYS A 58 -24.60 0.07 -1.27
N ALA A 59 -24.62 0.61 -2.50
CA ALA A 59 -23.83 0.11 -3.63
C ALA A 59 -22.32 0.30 -3.40
N GLU A 60 -21.88 1.47 -2.96
CA GLU A 60 -20.46 1.73 -2.64
C GLU A 60 -19.96 0.86 -1.49
N LEU A 61 -20.77 0.64 -0.45
CA LEU A 61 -20.44 -0.25 0.66
C LEU A 61 -20.26 -1.69 0.19
N ALA A 62 -21.14 -2.17 -0.69
CA ALA A 62 -21.02 -3.50 -1.29
C ALA A 62 -19.76 -3.62 -2.18
N PHE A 63 -19.48 -2.60 -2.99
CA PHE A 63 -18.29 -2.55 -3.82
C PHE A 63 -17.00 -2.56 -3.01
N LEU A 64 -16.91 -1.75 -1.94
CA LEU A 64 -15.74 -1.76 -1.05
C LEU A 64 -15.51 -3.14 -0.43
N LYS A 65 -16.58 -3.77 0.08
CA LYS A 65 -16.48 -5.13 0.64
C LYS A 65 -15.96 -6.14 -0.39
N MET A 66 -16.42 -6.06 -1.63
CA MET A 66 -15.92 -6.91 -2.72
C MET A 66 -14.45 -6.60 -3.03
N GLN A 67 -14.10 -5.32 -3.11
CA GLN A 67 -12.74 -4.86 -3.39
C GLN A 67 -11.76 -5.33 -2.30
N ASP A 68 -12.15 -5.28 -1.03
CA ASP A 68 -11.32 -5.73 0.08
C ASP A 68 -11.12 -7.25 0.07
N LYS A 69 -12.15 -8.02 -0.32
CA LYS A 69 -12.00 -9.47 -0.55
C LYS A 69 -11.01 -9.75 -1.69
N MET A 70 -11.15 -9.07 -2.82
CA MET A 70 -10.26 -9.22 -3.98
C MET A 70 -8.83 -8.77 -3.69
N LYS A 71 -8.64 -7.68 -2.91
CA LYS A 71 -7.32 -7.21 -2.48
C LYS A 71 -6.61 -8.28 -1.66
N LYS A 72 -7.29 -8.89 -0.68
CA LYS A 72 -6.71 -9.98 0.13
C LYS A 72 -6.24 -11.14 -0.73
N GLN A 73 -7.09 -11.60 -1.66
CA GLN A 73 -6.73 -12.66 -2.60
C GLN A 73 -5.54 -12.27 -3.50
N ARG A 74 -5.54 -11.05 -4.04
CA ARG A 74 -4.44 -10.55 -4.88
C ARG A 74 -3.13 -10.44 -4.12
N ILE A 75 -3.18 -9.97 -2.87
CA ILE A 75 -2.00 -9.89 -1.99
C ILE A 75 -1.45 -11.29 -1.74
N GLN A 76 -2.33 -12.25 -1.42
CA GLN A 76 -1.94 -13.64 -1.20
C GLN A 76 -1.29 -14.24 -2.46
N GLN A 77 -1.92 -14.13 -3.63
CA GLN A 77 -1.37 -14.62 -4.91
C GLN A 77 -0.03 -13.97 -5.28
N LYS A 78 0.13 -12.67 -5.03
CA LYS A 78 1.40 -11.97 -5.27
C LYS A 78 2.50 -12.43 -4.31
N ALA A 79 2.14 -12.78 -3.07
CA ALA A 79 3.07 -13.28 -2.07
C ALA A 79 3.45 -14.75 -2.29
N GLU A 80 2.57 -15.55 -2.89
CA GLU A 80 2.79 -16.97 -3.18
C GLU A 80 3.93 -17.22 -4.18
N MET A 81 4.16 -16.31 -5.14
CA MET A 81 5.17 -16.49 -6.17
C MET A 81 6.31 -15.47 -6.05
N THR A 82 7.53 -15.98 -5.99
CA THR A 82 8.74 -15.16 -6.12
C THR A 82 8.87 -14.60 -7.55
N HIS A 83 9.66 -13.53 -7.71
CA HIS A 83 9.92 -12.96 -9.04
C HIS A 83 10.53 -14.00 -9.99
N LYS A 84 11.49 -14.80 -9.51
CA LYS A 84 12.12 -15.87 -10.29
C LYS A 84 11.10 -16.89 -10.81
N GLN A 85 10.22 -17.39 -9.94
CA GLN A 85 9.16 -18.32 -10.35
C GLN A 85 8.18 -17.70 -11.35
N ARG A 86 7.92 -16.40 -11.26
CA ARG A 86 7.09 -15.68 -12.23
C ARG A 86 7.77 -15.60 -13.59
N VAL A 87 9.08 -15.33 -13.62
CA VAL A 87 9.89 -15.32 -14.84
C VAL A 87 9.98 -16.71 -15.44
N GLU A 88 10.23 -17.75 -14.62
CA GLU A 88 10.26 -19.14 -15.08
C GLU A 88 8.92 -19.57 -15.70
N LYS A 89 7.78 -19.28 -15.05
CA LYS A 89 6.45 -19.56 -15.63
C LYS A 89 6.20 -18.77 -16.91
N PHE A 90 6.65 -17.53 -16.97
CA PHE A 90 6.52 -16.71 -18.17
C PHE A 90 7.35 -17.29 -19.33
N ASN A 91 8.59 -17.70 -19.07
CA ASN A 91 9.44 -18.33 -20.07
C ASN A 91 8.86 -19.68 -20.53
N GLN A 92 8.38 -20.51 -19.61
CA GLN A 92 7.67 -21.76 -19.96
C GLN A 92 6.44 -21.50 -20.84
N HIS A 93 5.70 -20.41 -20.59
CA HIS A 93 4.58 -20.03 -21.42
C HIS A 93 5.03 -19.59 -22.82
N LEU A 94 6.09 -18.80 -22.93
CA LEU A 94 6.67 -18.39 -24.21
C LEU A 94 7.20 -19.59 -25.02
N ASP A 95 7.86 -20.54 -24.37
CA ASP A 95 8.36 -21.76 -25.02
C ASP A 95 7.21 -22.64 -25.55
N SER A 96 6.06 -22.61 -24.87
CA SER A 96 4.86 -23.33 -25.30
C SER A 96 4.08 -22.63 -26.42
N LEU A 97 4.32 -21.33 -26.63
CA LEU A 97 3.61 -20.56 -27.65
C LEU A 97 4.17 -20.88 -29.03
N THR A 98 3.27 -21.06 -29.99
CA THR A 98 3.64 -21.31 -31.37
C THR A 98 4.29 -20.07 -31.96
N GLU A 99 5.45 -20.24 -32.60
CA GLU A 99 6.13 -19.15 -33.31
C GLU A 99 5.28 -18.54 -34.43
N HIS A 100 4.42 -19.36 -35.05
CA HIS A 100 3.56 -18.98 -36.17
C HIS A 100 2.08 -19.09 -35.77
N PHE A 101 1.33 -18.01 -35.98
CA PHE A 101 -0.10 -17.93 -35.66
C PHE A 101 -1.01 -18.24 -36.86
N ASP A 102 -0.44 -18.64 -38.00
CA ASP A 102 -1.16 -18.94 -39.23
C ASP A 102 -0.54 -20.16 -39.93
N ILE A 103 -1.35 -20.85 -40.73
CA ILE A 103 -0.97 -22.09 -41.39
C ILE A 103 -0.15 -21.73 -42.64
N PRO A 104 1.04 -22.33 -42.83
CA PRO A 104 1.83 -22.06 -44.03
C PRO A 104 1.07 -22.47 -45.29
N LYS A 105 1.15 -21.62 -46.32
CA LYS A 105 0.50 -21.88 -47.61
C LYS A 105 1.23 -22.98 -48.38
N VAL A 106 0.49 -23.77 -49.15
CA VAL A 106 0.99 -24.99 -49.82
C VAL A 106 2.12 -24.72 -50.84
N SER A 107 2.25 -23.49 -51.35
CA SER A 107 3.36 -23.09 -52.23
C SER A 107 4.48 -22.30 -51.54
N TRP A 108 4.54 -22.29 -50.22
CA TRP A 108 5.62 -21.63 -49.47
C TRP A 108 6.93 -22.40 -49.66
N THR A 109 7.75 -21.96 -50.60
CA THR A 109 9.18 -22.31 -50.66
C THR A 109 9.96 -21.35 -49.77
N LYS A 110 11.02 -21.84 -49.13
CA LYS A 110 11.78 -21.10 -48.12
C LYS A 110 12.59 -19.95 -48.70
#